data_AF-M0ZGS0-F1
#
_entry.id   AF-M0ZGS0-F1
#
_cell.length_a   1.000
_cell.length_b   1.000
_cell.length_c   1.000
_cell.angle_alpha   90.00
_cell.angle_beta   90.00
_cell.angle_gamma   90.00
#
_symmetry.space_group_name_H-M   'P 1'
#
loop_
_entity.id
_entity.type
_entity.pdbx_description
1 polymer ?
#
loop_
_entity_poly.entity_id
_entity_poly.type
_entity_poly.pdbx_seq_one_letter_code
_entity_poly.pdbx_strand_id
1 'polypeptide(L)'
;MEELGVDTPVSYDCEIRLRVNPQRRKEKVYVGCGAGFGGDRPIAALKLLQRVRELDYLVLECLAERTLAERYQAMKSGGEGYDPRISEWMQLLLPLAVENGVCIITNMGANDPFGARDEVLRLASGLGISITVGLAHQVAVVRSGEA
;
A
#
# COMPACT_ATOMS: atom_id res chain seq x y z
N MET A 1 -50.77 -0.15 1.12
CA MET A 1 -49.68 0.84 1.04
C MET A 1 -48.69 0.41 2.11
N GLU A 2 -47.78 -0.49 1.74
CA GLU A 2 -46.76 -1.01 2.66
C GLU A 2 -45.73 0.08 2.91
N GLU A 3 -45.54 0.43 4.18
CA GLU A 3 -44.45 1.30 4.60
C GLU A 3 -43.14 0.51 4.46
N LEU A 4 -42.29 0.97 3.55
CA LEU A 4 -40.92 0.49 3.39
C LEU A 4 -40.16 0.81 4.69
N GLY A 5 -39.87 -0.23 5.47
CA GLY A 5 -39.01 -0.13 6.64
C GLY A 5 -37.67 0.48 6.24
N VAL A 6 -37.37 1.65 6.81
CA VAL A 6 -36.11 2.34 6.62
C VAL A 6 -35.05 1.53 7.36
N ASP A 7 -34.40 0.63 6.63
CA ASP A 7 -33.22 -0.11 7.08
C ASP A 7 -32.17 0.95 7.45
N THR A 8 -31.99 1.19 8.74
CA THR A 8 -31.01 2.16 9.22
C THR A 8 -29.65 1.52 8.97
N PRO A 9 -28.76 2.14 8.15
CA PRO A 9 -27.48 1.54 7.85
C PRO A 9 -26.73 1.35 9.17
N VAL A 10 -26.45 0.08 9.51
CA VAL A 10 -25.70 -0.28 10.71
C VAL A 10 -24.32 0.35 10.57
N SER A 11 -24.07 1.42 11.33
CA SER A 11 -22.74 2.02 11.43
C SER A 11 -21.85 1.06 12.21
N TYR A 12 -20.82 0.53 11.56
CA TYR A 12 -19.78 -0.22 12.23
C TYR A 12 -18.67 0.76 12.60
N ASP A 13 -18.54 1.07 13.88
CA ASP A 13 -17.38 1.81 14.36
C ASP A 13 -16.14 0.95 14.18
N CYS A 14 -15.12 1.52 13.52
CA CYS A 14 -13.80 0.91 13.48
C CYS A 14 -13.20 0.90 14.89
N GLU A 15 -13.33 -0.23 15.59
CA GLU A 15 -12.61 -0.44 16.86
C GLU A 15 -11.10 -0.52 16.59
N ILE A 16 -10.38 0.57 16.88
CA ILE A 16 -8.92 0.58 16.84
C ILE A 16 -8.40 -0.15 18.08
N ARG A 17 -8.06 -1.43 17.93
CA ARG A 17 -7.38 -2.19 18.98
C ARG A 17 -5.88 -1.94 18.90
N LEU A 18 -5.33 -1.29 19.92
CA LEU A 18 -3.89 -1.12 20.04
C LEU A 18 -3.20 -2.48 20.17
N ARG A 19 -1.98 -2.58 19.64
CA ARG A 19 -1.13 -3.76 19.85
C ARG A 19 -0.88 -3.95 21.35
N VAL A 20 -0.81 -5.20 21.80
CA VAL A 20 -0.39 -5.52 23.17
C VAL A 20 1.00 -4.93 23.40
N ASN A 21 1.15 -4.09 24.43
CA ASN A 21 2.39 -3.39 24.80
C ASN A 21 3.00 -2.56 23.64
N PRO A 22 2.34 -1.47 23.21
CA PRO A 22 2.84 -0.66 22.10
C PRO A 22 4.11 0.08 22.52
N GLN A 23 5.22 -0.21 21.83
CA GLN A 23 6.48 0.49 22.06
C GLN A 23 6.72 1.58 21.01
N ARG A 24 7.00 2.78 21.49
CA ARG A 24 7.42 3.89 20.64
C ARG A 24 8.82 3.60 20.09
N ARG A 25 8.95 3.51 18.76
CA ARG A 25 10.23 3.21 18.10
C ARG A 25 11.10 4.44 17.83
N LYS A 26 10.50 5.62 17.64
CA LYS A 26 11.20 6.89 17.42
C LYS A 26 10.46 8.05 18.09
N GLU A 27 11.22 9.05 18.54
CA GLU A 27 10.67 10.31 19.07
C GLU A 27 10.03 11.14 17.95
N LYS A 28 10.72 11.26 16.82
CA LYS A 28 10.23 11.96 15.63
C LYS A 28 10.20 11.01 14.44
N VAL A 29 9.20 11.17 13.60
CA VAL A 29 9.03 10.41 12.36
C VAL A 29 8.93 11.39 11.21
N TYR A 30 9.75 11.19 10.17
CA TYR A 30 9.76 11.99 8.96
C TYR A 30 9.12 11.22 7.81
N VAL A 31 8.04 11.77 7.27
CA VAL A 31 7.28 11.18 6.17
C VAL A 31 7.35 12.10 4.97
N GLY A 32 7.73 11.54 3.83
CA GLY A 32 7.77 12.24 2.55
C GLY A 32 6.76 11.63 1.58
N CYS A 33 6.18 12.47 0.73
CA CYS A 33 5.25 12.05 -0.31
C CYS A 33 5.95 12.10 -1.67
N GLY A 34 6.14 10.94 -2.29
CA GLY A 34 6.77 10.80 -3.60
C GLY A 34 5.78 10.77 -4.78
N ALA A 35 4.50 10.50 -4.49
CA ALA A 35 3.41 10.53 -5.45
C ALA A 35 2.09 10.85 -4.72
N GLY A 36 1.25 11.67 -5.36
CA GLY A 36 -0.10 12.00 -4.92
C GLY A 36 -1.20 11.53 -5.88
N PHE A 37 -0.86 11.09 -7.09
CA PHE A 37 -1.83 10.49 -8.03
C PHE A 37 -1.15 9.58 -9.06
N GLY A 38 -1.95 8.75 -9.75
CA GLY A 38 -1.44 7.74 -10.70
C GLY A 38 -0.71 8.27 -11.94
N GLY A 39 -0.67 9.59 -12.19
CA GLY A 39 0.10 10.19 -13.27
C GLY A 39 1.47 10.73 -12.84
N ASP A 40 1.82 10.61 -11.56
CA ASP A 40 3.11 11.08 -11.06
C ASP A 40 4.30 10.32 -11.65
N ARG A 41 5.45 11.00 -11.62
CA ARG A 41 6.69 10.51 -12.21
C ARG A 41 7.59 9.93 -11.11
N PRO A 42 8.08 8.69 -11.25
CA PRO A 42 9.00 8.07 -10.28
C PRO A 42 10.25 8.92 -9.96
N ILE A 43 10.71 9.70 -10.94
CA ILE A 43 11.89 10.57 -10.79
C ILE A 43 11.71 11.65 -9.72
N ALA A 44 10.49 12.09 -9.43
CA ALA A 44 10.22 13.08 -8.38
C ALA A 44 10.46 12.46 -6.99
N ALA A 45 9.97 11.23 -6.77
CA ALA A 45 10.22 10.46 -5.56
C ALA A 45 11.71 10.12 -5.39
N LEU A 46 12.41 9.78 -6.48
CA LEU A 46 13.85 9.55 -6.41
C LEU A 46 14.61 10.82 -5.97
N LYS A 47 14.25 11.98 -6.51
CA LYS A 47 14.85 13.26 -6.09
C LYS A 47 14.60 13.56 -4.62
N LEU A 48 13.45 13.18 -4.08
CA LEU A 48 13.15 13.32 -2.66
C LEU A 48 14.10 12.44 -1.83
N LEU A 49 14.26 11.16 -2.18
CA LEU A 49 15.21 10.24 -1.53
C LEU A 49 16.66 10.73 -1.60
N GLN A 50 17.06 11.36 -2.69
CA GLN A 50 18.43 11.85 -2.88
C GLN A 50 18.73 13.12 -2.07
N ARG A 51 17.73 13.96 -1.81
CA ARG A 51 17.93 15.30 -1.24
C ARG A 51 17.61 15.39 0.24
N VAL A 52 16.66 14.60 0.72
CA VAL A 52 16.21 14.62 2.11
C VAL A 52 17.07 13.66 2.92
N ARG A 53 17.82 14.18 3.90
CA ARG A 53 18.73 13.37 4.72
C ARG A 53 18.02 12.53 5.79
N GLU A 54 16.99 13.09 6.41
CA GLU A 54 16.20 12.41 7.44
C GLU A 54 14.82 12.08 6.88
N LEU A 55 14.65 10.84 6.44
CA LEU A 55 13.38 10.32 5.94
C LEU A 55 13.19 8.91 6.47
N ASP A 56 12.03 8.63 7.07
CA ASP A 56 11.69 7.30 7.57
C ASP A 56 10.78 6.55 6.61
N TYR A 57 9.85 7.28 6.00
CA TYR A 57 8.83 6.72 5.12
C TYR A 57 8.68 7.56 3.84
N LEU A 58 8.57 6.86 2.71
CA LEU A 58 8.21 7.42 1.42
C LEU A 58 6.83 6.88 1.01
N VAL A 59 5.83 7.76 1.01
CA VAL A 59 4.46 7.43 0.61
C VAL A 59 4.29 7.65 -0.89
N LEU A 60 3.75 6.65 -1.57
CA LEU A 60 3.43 6.67 -2.98
C LEU A 60 1.92 6.40 -3.15
N GLU A 61 1.15 7.48 -3.21
CA GLU A 61 -0.27 7.45 -3.54
C GLU A 61 -0.41 7.46 -5.08
N CYS A 62 -0.79 6.33 -5.65
CA CYS A 62 -0.85 6.14 -7.10
C CYS A 62 -2.21 5.67 -7.60
N LEU A 63 -3.15 5.32 -6.73
CA LEU A 63 -4.45 4.79 -7.13
C LEU A 63 -5.61 5.50 -6.43
N ALA A 64 -6.60 5.85 -7.23
CA ALA A 64 -7.87 6.39 -6.76
C ALA A 64 -9.02 5.46 -7.17
N GLU A 65 -10.26 5.86 -6.95
CA GLU A 65 -11.46 5.03 -7.16
C GLU A 65 -11.53 4.48 -8.59
N ARG A 66 -11.29 5.34 -9.59
CA ARG A 66 -11.34 4.94 -11.00
C ARG A 66 -10.26 3.92 -11.35
N THR A 67 -9.03 4.14 -10.89
CA THR A 67 -7.90 3.24 -11.23
C THR A 67 -7.98 1.93 -10.45
N LEU A 68 -8.51 1.94 -9.21
CA LEU A 68 -8.85 0.72 -8.47
C LEU A 68 -9.93 -0.10 -9.19
N ALA A 69 -10.97 0.55 -9.72
CA ALA A 69 -11.99 -0.12 -10.52
C ALA A 69 -11.41 -0.74 -11.80
N GLU A 70 -10.49 -0.04 -12.48
CA GLU A 70 -9.77 -0.58 -13.63
C GLU A 70 -8.96 -1.83 -13.26
N ARG A 71 -8.24 -1.81 -12.13
CA ARG A 71 -7.49 -2.99 -11.64
C ARG A 71 -8.42 -4.16 -11.33
N TYR A 72 -9.58 -3.90 -10.74
CA TYR A 72 -10.58 -4.92 -10.48
C TYR A 72 -11.11 -5.57 -11.77
N GLN A 73 -11.40 -4.77 -12.81
CA GLN A 73 -11.86 -5.29 -14.10
C GLN A 73 -10.77 -6.09 -14.83
N ALA A 74 -9.51 -5.64 -14.76
CA ALA A 74 -8.37 -6.38 -15.29
C ALA A 74 -8.25 -7.76 -14.63
N MET A 75 -8.32 -7.81 -13.30
CA MET A 75 -8.30 -9.06 -12.53
C MET A 75 -9.43 -10.01 -12.93
N LYS A 76 -10.67 -9.50 -13.06
CA LYS A 76 -11.82 -10.30 -13.54
C LYS A 76 -11.65 -10.87 -14.94
N SER A 77 -10.84 -10.21 -15.76
CA SER A 77 -10.54 -10.62 -17.13
C SER A 77 -9.30 -11.53 -17.21
N GLY A 78 -8.77 -11.99 -16.07
CA GLY A 78 -7.60 -12.86 -15.98
C GLY A 78 -6.25 -12.14 -16.03
N GLY A 79 -6.23 -10.81 -15.92
CA GLY A 79 -5.00 -10.02 -15.80
C GLY A 79 -4.56 -9.80 -14.35
N GLU A 80 -3.46 -9.05 -14.18
CA GLU A 80 -2.93 -8.66 -12.86
C GLU A 80 -3.91 -7.75 -12.10
N GLY A 81 -4.13 -8.03 -10.81
CA GLY A 81 -5.01 -7.23 -9.95
C GLY A 81 -4.32 -6.06 -9.24
N TYR A 82 -2.99 -5.97 -9.34
CA TYR A 82 -2.18 -4.86 -8.82
C TYR A 82 -1.83 -3.85 -9.92
N ASP A 83 -1.22 -2.71 -9.55
CA ASP A 83 -0.74 -1.72 -10.52
C ASP A 83 0.58 -2.20 -11.18
N PRO A 84 0.59 -2.46 -12.51
CA PRO A 84 1.78 -2.92 -13.21
C PRO A 84 2.98 -1.96 -13.11
N ARG A 85 2.74 -0.68 -12.79
CA ARG A 85 3.81 0.31 -12.61
C ARG A 85 4.61 0.07 -11.34
N ILE A 86 4.15 -0.77 -10.40
CA ILE A 86 4.90 -1.05 -9.16
C ILE A 86 6.34 -1.49 -9.47
N SER A 87 6.56 -2.26 -10.53
CA SER A 87 7.89 -2.71 -10.95
C SER A 87 8.77 -1.54 -11.39
N GLU A 88 8.25 -0.60 -12.19
CA GLU A 88 8.96 0.61 -12.61
C GLU A 88 9.38 1.46 -11.39
N TRP A 89 8.46 1.66 -10.46
CA TRP A 89 8.70 2.43 -9.24
C TRP A 89 9.73 1.75 -8.34
N MET A 90 9.58 0.44 -8.07
CA MET A 90 10.50 -0.29 -7.20
C MET A 90 11.88 -0.47 -7.83
N GLN A 91 11.97 -0.67 -9.14
CA GLN A 91 13.24 -0.74 -9.87
C GLN A 91 14.08 0.51 -9.66
N LEU A 92 13.44 1.67 -9.64
CA LEU A 92 14.11 2.95 -9.46
C LEU A 92 14.41 3.26 -7.99
N LEU A 93 13.49 2.96 -7.08
CA LEU A 93 13.54 3.45 -5.71
C LEU A 93 14.18 2.48 -4.71
N LEU A 94 14.02 1.17 -4.87
CA LEU A 94 14.49 0.19 -3.87
C LEU A 94 15.98 0.28 -3.56
N PRO A 95 16.90 0.44 -4.53
CA PRO A 95 18.32 0.51 -4.22
C PRO A 95 18.66 1.60 -3.20
N LEU A 96 18.16 2.82 -3.46
CA LEU A 96 18.44 3.97 -2.62
C LEU A 96 17.59 3.97 -1.34
N ALA A 97 16.34 3.48 -1.39
CA ALA A 97 15.49 3.37 -0.22
C ALA A 97 16.09 2.43 0.83
N VAL A 98 16.66 1.29 0.39
CA VAL A 98 17.33 0.35 1.30
C VAL A 98 18.64 0.93 1.83
N GLU A 99 19.45 1.56 0.97
CA GLU A 99 20.68 2.25 1.39
C GLU A 99 20.41 3.31 2.48
N ASN A 100 19.34 4.09 2.31
CA ASN A 100 18.95 5.15 3.24
C ASN A 100 18.11 4.66 4.43
N GLY A 101 17.73 3.37 4.47
CA GLY A 101 16.85 2.83 5.51
C GLY A 101 15.42 3.39 5.49
N VAL A 102 14.92 3.79 4.32
CA VAL A 102 13.57 4.36 4.11
C VAL A 102 12.57 3.26 3.77
N CYS A 103 11.44 3.24 4.46
CA CYS A 103 10.33 2.34 4.15
C CYS A 103 9.40 2.95 3.10
N ILE A 104 9.14 2.23 2.01
CA ILE A 104 8.19 2.65 0.98
C ILE A 104 6.79 2.13 1.34
N ILE A 105 5.80 3.02 1.29
CA ILE A 105 4.38 2.69 1.50
C ILE A 105 3.61 3.06 0.23
N THR A 106 2.85 2.12 -0.33
CA THR A 106 2.06 2.38 -1.54
C THR A 106 0.76 1.59 -1.55
N ASN A 107 -0.26 2.15 -2.20
CA ASN A 107 -1.52 1.46 -2.47
C ASN A 107 -1.54 0.71 -3.82
N MET A 108 -0.43 0.68 -4.56
CA MET A 108 -0.29 -0.03 -5.84
C MET A 108 -0.58 -1.54 -5.78
N GLY A 109 -0.75 -2.13 -4.59
CA GLY A 109 -1.28 -3.48 -4.43
C GLY A 109 -2.73 -3.67 -4.91
N ALA A 110 -3.53 -2.60 -4.92
CA ALA A 110 -4.92 -2.60 -5.39
C ALA A 110 -5.74 -3.82 -4.90
N ASN A 111 -6.31 -4.62 -5.82
CA ASN A 111 -7.12 -5.79 -5.48
C ASN A 111 -6.30 -7.09 -5.37
N ASP A 112 -5.00 -7.04 -5.72
CA ASP A 112 -4.09 -8.16 -5.61
C ASP A 112 -2.80 -7.78 -4.87
N PRO A 113 -2.89 -7.53 -3.56
CA PRO A 113 -1.73 -7.20 -2.74
C PRO A 113 -0.70 -8.34 -2.69
N PHE A 114 -1.12 -9.59 -2.89
CA PHE A 114 -0.23 -10.75 -2.87
C PHE A 114 0.62 -10.82 -4.15
N GLY A 115 0.01 -10.63 -5.32
CA GLY A 115 0.74 -10.52 -6.59
C GLY A 115 1.71 -9.34 -6.58
N ALA A 116 1.29 -8.20 -6.04
CA ALA A 116 2.19 -7.04 -5.87
C ALA A 116 3.41 -7.37 -5.00
N ARG A 117 3.22 -8.07 -3.86
CA ARG A 117 4.32 -8.52 -3.01
C ARG A 117 5.28 -9.41 -3.78
N ASP A 118 4.75 -10.41 -4.48
CA ASP A 118 5.56 -11.41 -5.18
C ASP A 118 6.38 -10.77 -6.30
N GLU A 119 5.80 -9.81 -7.02
CA GLU A 119 6.51 -9.02 -8.03
C GLU A 119 7.62 -8.15 -7.41
N VAL A 120 7.34 -7.48 -6.28
CA VAL A 120 8.35 -6.67 -5.58
C VAL A 120 9.49 -7.53 -5.05
N LEU A 121 9.20 -8.70 -4.47
CA LEU A 121 10.21 -9.64 -3.99
C LEU A 121 11.05 -10.22 -5.14
N ARG A 122 10.42 -10.58 -6.26
CA ARG A 122 11.10 -11.05 -7.47
C ARG A 122 12.06 -9.99 -8.01
N LEU A 123 11.61 -8.74 -8.09
CA LEU A 123 12.42 -7.61 -8.53
C LEU A 123 13.58 -7.34 -7.58
N ALA A 124 13.33 -7.31 -6.27
CA ALA A 124 14.37 -7.11 -5.26
C ALA A 124 15.46 -8.19 -5.34
N SER A 125 15.05 -9.46 -5.50
CA SER A 125 15.97 -10.58 -5.71
C SER A 125 16.82 -10.39 -6.98
N GLY A 126 16.22 -9.93 -8.08
CA GLY A 126 16.93 -9.60 -9.31
C GLY A 126 17.97 -8.48 -9.17
N LEU A 127 17.78 -7.59 -8.19
CA LEU A 127 18.73 -6.52 -7.84
C LEU A 127 19.77 -6.93 -6.79
N GLY A 128 19.69 -8.16 -6.27
CA GLY A 128 20.54 -8.61 -5.16
C GLY A 128 20.21 -7.94 -3.82
N ILE A 129 18.98 -7.42 -3.66
CA ILE A 129 18.51 -6.71 -2.48
C ILE A 129 17.60 -7.62 -1.66
N SER A 130 17.85 -7.73 -0.36
CA SER A 130 16.98 -8.44 0.58
C SER A 130 16.07 -7.44 1.30
N ILE A 131 14.76 -7.61 1.19
CA ILE A 131 13.75 -6.76 1.84
C ILE A 131 12.65 -7.61 2.50
N THR A 132 11.87 -6.97 3.37
CA THR A 132 10.59 -7.49 3.87
C THR A 132 9.45 -6.68 3.27
N VAL A 133 8.40 -7.35 2.79
CA VAL A 133 7.19 -6.70 2.27
C VAL A 133 6.02 -7.02 3.19
N GLY A 134 5.46 -5.98 3.81
CA GLY A 134 4.24 -6.07 4.62
C GLY A 134 3.00 -5.77 3.78
N LEU A 135 1.91 -6.49 4.03
CA LEU A 135 0.64 -6.28 3.34
C LEU A 135 -0.40 -5.68 4.28
N ALA A 136 -1.07 -4.63 3.81
CA ALA A 136 -2.28 -4.10 4.40
C ALA A 136 -3.42 -4.36 3.42
N HIS A 137 -4.31 -5.29 3.75
CA HIS A 137 -5.43 -5.65 2.90
C HIS A 137 -6.67 -5.94 3.73
N GLN A 138 -7.84 -5.81 3.11
CA GLN A 138 -9.08 -6.17 3.76
C GLN A 138 -9.10 -7.68 4.06
N VAL A 139 -9.54 -8.01 5.27
CA VAL A 139 -9.82 -9.38 5.70
C VAL A 139 -11.30 -9.48 6.04
N ALA A 140 -11.93 -10.60 5.68
CA ALA A 140 -13.27 -10.90 6.18
C ALA A 140 -13.15 -11.15 7.69
N VAL A 141 -13.81 -10.31 8.49
CA VAL A 141 -13.89 -10.52 9.94
C VAL A 141 -14.94 -11.59 10.19
N VAL A 142 -14.51 -12.85 10.31
CA VAL A 142 -15.38 -13.92 10.79
C VAL A 142 -15.51 -13.75 12.30
N ARG A 143 -16.69 -13.33 12.78
CA ARG A 143 -16.98 -13.30 14.21
C ARG A 143 -17.10 -14.73 14.72
N SER A 144 -16.16 -15.15 15.57
CA SER A 144 -16.27 -16.38 16.33
C SER A 144 -17.33 -16.20 17.42
N GLY A 145 -18.54 -16.72 17.19
CA GLY A 145 -19.53 -17.01 18.25
C GLY A 145 -20.81 -16.16 18.23
N GLU A 146 -21.83 -16.65 17.53
CA GLU A 146 -23.16 -16.79 18.14
C GLU A 146 -23.44 -18.30 18.18
N ALA A 147 -23.28 -18.87 19.37
CA ALA A 147 -23.70 -20.22 19.74
C ALA A 147 -24.63 -20.09 20.94
#